data_AF-A0AAU8JLB4-F1
#
_entry.id   AF-A0AAU8JLB4-F1
#
_cell.length_a   1.000
_cell.length_b   1.000
_cell.length_c   1.000
_cell.angle_alpha   90.00
_cell.angle_beta   90.00
_cell.angle_gamma   90.00
#
_symmetry.space_group_name_H-M   'P 1'
#
loop_
_entity.id
_entity.type
_entity.pdbx_description
1 polymer ?
#
loop_
_entity_poly.entity_id
_entity_poly.type
_entity_poly.pdbx_seq_one_letter_code
_entity_poly.pdbx_strand_id
1 'polypeptide(L)'
;MIGSQLKTVYPRWWEVASNGAIRAAIPSGIALAALCGVVFMQQSRLDRAALNPLSPQQADQQEALQIELMKRSPTLGFDNAIANWAFIKFIGYFGDEELRDQTGYELNDDYFDLLTQRDPRFMEAYLFISSAVSFMQAKPELGVKLMQRGTEVLSPEINPRSYLLWRYKGIDQLLLVNDIPGAIKSHEIAAEWVKGTPDEKFASIYAQTAEFLKSNPDNTDVRFWAWSEVYYSTVDKNVKARAEAELLKLGANKRVDEDGNIYFALPVSNNKQR
;
A
#
# COMPACT_ATOMS: atom_id res chain seq x y z
N MET A 1 20.01 -84.98 27.80
CA MET A 1 19.19 -84.27 26.81
C MET A 1 19.46 -82.78 26.97
N ILE A 2 20.27 -82.26 26.04
CA ILE A 2 20.75 -80.89 25.87
C ILE A 2 19.67 -80.20 25.01
N GLY A 3 19.09 -79.05 25.32
CA GLY A 3 19.70 -77.73 25.35
C GLY A 3 18.81 -76.78 24.53
N SER A 4 18.63 -75.57 25.04
CA SER A 4 17.77 -74.48 24.58
C SER A 4 17.93 -74.05 23.11
N GLN A 5 16.82 -73.63 22.49
CA GLN A 5 16.78 -72.57 21.47
C GLN A 5 15.37 -71.94 21.40
N LEU A 6 15.12 -70.89 22.16
CA LEU A 6 14.11 -69.88 21.83
C LEU A 6 14.87 -68.59 21.49
N LYS A 7 15.07 -68.32 20.20
CA LYS A 7 15.54 -67.03 19.71
C LYS A 7 14.34 -66.11 19.52
N THR A 8 14.09 -65.25 20.49
CA THR A 8 13.22 -64.09 20.34
C THR A 8 13.94 -63.02 19.51
N VAL A 9 13.44 -62.75 18.30
CA VAL A 9 13.85 -61.60 17.48
C VAL A 9 12.99 -60.42 17.90
N TYR A 10 13.50 -59.57 18.78
CA TYR A 10 12.92 -58.24 19.00
C TYR A 10 13.52 -57.24 17.99
N PRO A 11 12.72 -56.44 17.28
CA PRO A 11 13.24 -55.34 16.48
C PRO A 11 13.79 -54.25 17.42
N ARG A 12 15.02 -53.78 17.18
CA ARG A 12 15.68 -52.68 17.91
C ARG A 12 15.03 -51.34 17.57
N TRP A 13 13.88 -51.06 18.17
CA TRP A 13 13.16 -49.78 18.05
C TRP A 13 14.00 -48.56 18.48
N TRP A 14 15.04 -48.75 19.30
CA TRP A 14 15.96 -47.69 19.72
C TRP A 14 16.94 -47.25 18.62
N GLU A 15 17.27 -48.11 17.63
CA GLU A 15 18.14 -47.74 16.49
C GLU A 15 17.40 -46.92 15.43
N VAL A 16 16.07 -47.05 15.33
CA VAL A 16 15.22 -46.25 14.43
C VAL A 16 14.92 -44.88 15.05
N ALA A 17 14.68 -44.83 16.36
CA ALA A 17 14.44 -43.59 17.10
C ALA A 17 15.69 -42.69 17.19
N SER A 18 16.89 -43.27 17.39
CA SER A 18 18.14 -42.51 17.45
C SER A 18 18.52 -41.89 16.10
N ASN A 19 18.33 -42.62 15.00
CA ASN A 19 18.61 -42.13 13.65
C ASN A 19 17.63 -41.04 13.18
N GLY A 20 16.36 -41.09 13.62
CA GLY A 20 15.37 -40.02 13.36
C GLY A 20 15.67 -38.74 14.14
N ALA A 21 16.06 -38.86 15.41
CA ALA A 21 16.42 -37.72 16.26
C ALA A 21 17.71 -37.02 15.78
N ILE A 22 18.73 -37.78 15.36
CA ILE A 22 19.99 -37.24 14.84
C ILE A 22 19.78 -36.53 13.48
N ARG A 23 18.89 -37.05 12.62
CA ARG A 23 18.55 -36.42 11.33
C ARG A 23 17.75 -35.11 11.46
N ALA A 24 16.98 -34.95 12.53
CA ALA A 24 16.26 -33.70 12.83
C ALA A 24 17.10 -32.69 13.63
N ALA A 25 18.06 -33.14 14.44
CA ALA A 25 18.90 -32.30 15.28
C ALA A 25 19.90 -31.43 14.48
N ILE A 26 20.45 -31.96 13.38
CA ILE A 26 21.44 -31.24 12.55
C ILE A 26 20.83 -30.00 11.85
N PRO A 27 19.68 -30.09 11.13
CA PRO A 27 19.04 -28.91 10.55
C PRO A 27 18.59 -27.88 11.62
N SER A 28 18.11 -28.37 12.76
CA SER A 28 17.67 -27.51 13.87
C SER A 28 18.82 -26.74 14.50
N GLY A 29 19.99 -27.37 14.66
CA GLY A 29 21.21 -26.73 15.15
C GLY A 29 21.76 -25.67 14.19
N ILE A 30 21.70 -25.92 12.87
CA ILE A 30 22.10 -24.95 11.85
C ILE A 30 21.14 -23.74 11.86
N ALA A 31 19.84 -23.97 11.96
CA ALA A 31 18.85 -22.90 12.05
C ALA A 31 19.05 -22.02 13.30
N LEU A 32 19.30 -22.63 14.46
CA LEU A 32 19.62 -21.91 15.71
C LEU A 32 20.93 -21.12 15.60
N ALA A 33 21.99 -21.70 15.03
CA ALA A 33 23.26 -21.00 14.82
C ALA A 33 23.11 -19.82 13.85
N ALA A 34 22.31 -19.97 12.79
CA ALA A 34 21.99 -18.90 11.86
C ALA A 34 21.20 -17.76 12.54
N LEU A 35 20.19 -18.10 13.35
CA LEU A 35 19.41 -17.11 14.10
C LEU A 35 20.29 -16.34 15.11
N CYS A 36 21.14 -17.03 15.86
CA CYS A 36 22.09 -16.39 16.78
C CYS A 36 23.10 -15.48 16.04
N GLY A 37 23.59 -15.92 14.88
CA GLY A 37 24.45 -15.12 14.02
C GLY A 37 23.77 -13.84 13.55
N VAL A 38 22.49 -13.93 13.14
CA VAL A 38 21.69 -12.77 12.74
C VAL A 38 21.51 -11.79 13.91
N VAL A 39 21.19 -12.27 15.11
CA VAL A 39 21.03 -11.41 16.31
C VAL A 39 22.33 -10.66 16.61
N PHE A 40 23.47 -11.35 16.61
CA PHE A 40 24.77 -10.73 16.87
C PHE A 40 25.13 -9.69 15.80
N MET A 41 24.88 -9.98 14.52
CA MET A 41 25.11 -9.02 13.43
C MET A 41 24.15 -7.82 13.50
N GLN A 42 22.90 -8.01 13.94
CA GLN A 42 21.95 -6.93 14.12
C GLN A 42 22.35 -6.00 15.27
N GLN A 43 22.86 -6.53 16.37
CA GLN A 43 23.28 -5.72 17.51
C GLN A 43 24.45 -4.79 17.18
N SER A 44 25.44 -5.30 16.44
CA SER A 44 26.55 -4.46 15.95
C SER A 44 26.09 -3.35 14.98
N ARG A 45 25.01 -3.57 14.22
CA ARG A 45 24.44 -2.53 13.34
C ARG A 45 23.68 -1.46 14.13
N LEU A 46 22.96 -1.84 15.19
CA LEU A 46 22.26 -0.91 16.07
C LEU A 46 23.23 0.03 16.77
N ASP A 47 24.34 -0.50 17.31
CA ASP A 47 25.37 0.31 17.96
C ASP A 47 26.01 1.32 16.99
N ARG A 48 26.24 0.91 15.73
CA ARG A 48 26.78 1.80 14.69
C ARG A 48 25.78 2.86 14.23
N ALA A 49 24.51 2.50 14.12
CA ALA A 49 23.43 3.43 13.75
C ALA A 49 23.23 4.51 14.83
N ALA A 50 23.37 4.14 16.11
CA ALA A 50 23.31 5.10 17.22
C ALA A 50 24.49 6.08 17.23
N LEU A 51 25.66 5.67 16.73
CA LEU A 51 26.87 6.50 16.71
C LEU A 51 27.00 7.39 15.47
N ASN A 52 26.36 7.03 14.35
CA ASN A 52 26.37 7.80 13.11
C ASN A 52 24.96 7.83 12.50
N PRO A 53 24.07 8.74 12.97
CA PRO A 53 22.75 8.89 12.39
C PRO A 53 22.89 9.32 10.92
N LEU A 54 22.16 8.63 10.04
CA LEU A 54 22.09 8.97 8.63
C LEU A 54 21.43 10.33 8.45
N SER A 55 21.86 11.10 7.45
CA SER A 55 21.06 12.24 7.01
C SER A 55 19.72 11.73 6.43
N PRO A 56 18.67 12.57 6.43
CA PRO A 56 17.38 12.20 5.84
C PRO A 56 17.49 11.64 4.41
N GLN A 57 18.29 12.28 3.56
CA GLN A 57 18.49 11.84 2.18
C GLN A 57 19.25 10.51 2.10
N GLN A 58 20.19 10.24 3.01
CA GLN A 58 20.89 8.97 3.06
C GLN A 58 19.97 7.83 3.52
N ALA A 59 19.07 8.11 4.47
CA ALA A 59 18.05 7.15 4.90
C ALA A 59 17.15 6.75 3.73
N ASP A 60 16.68 7.71 2.93
CA ASP A 60 15.83 7.45 1.76
C ASP A 60 16.57 6.68 0.67
N GLN A 61 17.84 6.99 0.40
CA GLN A 61 18.66 6.22 -0.55
C GLN A 61 18.85 4.77 -0.09
N GLN A 62 19.07 4.56 1.20
CA GLN A 62 19.19 3.21 1.76
C GLN A 62 17.85 2.46 1.68
N GLU A 63 16.73 3.13 1.93
CA GLU A 63 15.40 2.53 1.81
C GLU A 63 15.08 2.16 0.36
N ALA A 64 15.34 3.06 -0.60
CA ALA A 64 15.19 2.79 -2.03
C ALA A 64 15.99 1.56 -2.48
N LEU A 65 17.24 1.44 -2.02
CA LEU A 65 18.07 0.26 -2.30
C LEU A 65 17.48 -1.02 -1.69
N GLN A 66 16.94 -0.96 -0.47
CA GLN A 66 16.28 -2.12 0.15
C GLN A 66 15.05 -2.56 -0.65
N ILE A 67 14.21 -1.61 -1.08
CA ILE A 67 13.05 -1.90 -1.92
C ILE A 67 13.48 -2.54 -3.24
N GLU A 68 14.49 -1.99 -3.90
CA GLU A 68 14.98 -2.52 -5.18
C GLU A 68 15.54 -3.95 -5.05
N LEU A 69 16.25 -4.23 -3.95
CA LEU A 69 16.71 -5.58 -3.64
C LEU A 69 15.53 -6.54 -3.43
N MET A 70 14.48 -6.13 -2.71
CA MET A 70 13.27 -6.95 -2.53
C MET A 70 12.54 -7.19 -3.86
N LYS A 71 12.45 -6.18 -4.73
CA LYS A 71 11.85 -6.30 -6.06
C LYS A 71 12.58 -7.34 -6.91
N ARG A 72 13.91 -7.39 -6.85
CA ARG A 72 14.72 -8.30 -7.70
C ARG A 72 14.97 -9.68 -7.08
N SER A 73 14.75 -9.85 -5.78
CA SER A 73 15.08 -11.10 -5.10
C SER A 73 14.13 -12.24 -5.50
N PRO A 74 14.65 -13.47 -5.67
CA PRO A 74 13.79 -14.63 -5.84
C PRO A 74 13.00 -14.88 -4.55
N THR A 75 11.71 -15.15 -4.67
CA THR A 75 10.82 -15.33 -3.52
C THR A 75 10.74 -16.77 -3.06
N LEU A 76 11.15 -17.71 -3.92
CA LEU A 76 11.08 -19.16 -3.68
C LEU A 76 9.67 -19.62 -3.27
N GLY A 77 8.63 -18.95 -3.77
CA GLY A 77 7.22 -19.24 -3.46
C GLY A 77 6.65 -18.46 -2.26
N PHE A 78 7.42 -17.56 -1.65
CA PHE A 78 7.01 -16.75 -0.49
C PHE A 78 6.73 -15.28 -0.84
N ASP A 79 6.09 -15.01 -1.99
CA ASP A 79 5.79 -13.64 -2.43
C ASP A 79 4.96 -12.85 -1.40
N ASN A 80 3.99 -13.50 -0.75
CA ASN A 80 3.17 -12.89 0.30
C ASN A 80 3.98 -12.51 1.56
N ALA A 81 5.01 -13.29 1.91
CA ALA A 81 5.87 -12.95 3.05
C ALA A 81 6.72 -11.70 2.76
N ILE A 82 7.22 -11.58 1.54
CA ILE A 82 7.95 -10.38 1.09
C ILE A 82 7.00 -9.18 1.02
N ALA A 83 5.78 -9.36 0.52
CA ALA A 83 4.76 -8.32 0.51
C ALA A 83 4.44 -7.85 1.95
N ASN A 84 4.19 -8.77 2.89
CA ASN A 84 3.95 -8.43 4.29
C ASN A 84 5.10 -7.65 4.92
N TRP A 85 6.35 -8.08 4.65
CA TRP A 85 7.53 -7.37 5.14
C TRP A 85 7.65 -5.97 4.54
N ALA A 86 7.47 -5.84 3.22
CA ALA A 86 7.46 -4.56 2.54
C ALA A 86 6.35 -3.63 3.08
N PHE A 87 5.19 -4.19 3.45
CA PHE A 87 4.09 -3.41 4.01
C PHE A 87 4.43 -2.87 5.40
N ILE A 88 5.04 -3.67 6.26
CA ILE A 88 5.51 -3.21 7.58
C ILE A 88 6.52 -2.07 7.42
N LYS A 89 7.44 -2.20 6.46
CA LYS A 89 8.43 -1.17 6.14
C LYS A 89 7.78 0.10 5.59
N PHE A 90 6.79 -0.04 4.72
CA PHE A 90 5.96 1.06 4.23
C PHE A 90 5.27 1.79 5.39
N ILE A 91 4.65 1.10 6.35
CA ILE A 91 3.99 1.76 7.48
C ILE A 91 4.98 2.61 8.28
N GLY A 92 6.19 2.11 8.52
CA GLY A 92 7.25 2.88 9.18
C GLY A 92 7.71 4.09 8.36
N TYR A 93 7.95 3.90 7.06
CA TYR A 93 8.34 4.98 6.14
C TYR A 93 7.27 6.08 6.04
N PHE A 94 6.01 5.67 5.86
CA PHE A 94 4.88 6.56 5.64
C PHE A 94 4.49 7.33 6.92
N GLY A 95 4.63 6.70 8.09
CA GLY A 95 4.29 7.29 9.38
C GLY A 95 5.36 8.21 10.00
N ASP A 96 6.55 8.30 9.41
CA ASP A 96 7.64 9.15 9.91
C ASP A 96 7.48 10.62 9.45
N GLU A 97 6.46 11.30 9.97
CA GLU A 97 6.08 12.66 9.55
C GLU A 97 7.25 13.66 9.60
N GLU A 98 8.08 13.62 10.66
CA GLU A 98 9.24 14.50 10.81
C GLU A 98 10.25 14.33 9.65
N LEU A 99 10.47 13.10 9.21
CA LEU A 99 11.36 12.80 8.10
C LEU A 99 10.70 13.12 6.75
N ARG A 100 9.39 12.86 6.62
CA ARG A 100 8.62 13.13 5.39
C ARG A 100 8.44 14.63 5.15
N ASP A 101 8.41 15.45 6.19
CA ASP A 101 8.44 16.92 6.07
C ASP A 101 9.75 17.45 5.43
N GLN A 102 10.82 16.66 5.49
CA GLN A 102 12.12 17.02 4.93
C GLN A 102 12.38 16.43 3.55
N THR A 103 11.85 15.24 3.29
CA THR A 103 12.20 14.42 2.12
C THR A 103 11.02 14.13 1.20
N GLY A 104 9.78 14.40 1.63
CA GLY A 104 8.58 14.04 0.90
C GLY A 104 8.34 12.53 0.90
N TYR A 105 7.42 12.08 0.06
CA TYR A 105 6.91 10.70 0.05
C TYR A 105 7.35 9.92 -1.20
N GLU A 106 8.52 10.21 -1.75
CA GLU A 106 8.95 9.73 -3.07
C GLU A 106 8.95 8.20 -3.25
N LEU A 107 9.05 7.40 -2.17
CA LEU A 107 9.12 5.93 -2.26
C LEU A 107 7.77 5.21 -2.11
N ASN A 108 6.66 5.92 -1.88
CA ASN A 108 5.36 5.27 -1.67
C ASN A 108 4.95 4.40 -2.87
N ASP A 109 5.10 4.90 -4.09
CA ASP A 109 4.82 4.15 -5.32
C ASP A 109 5.73 2.93 -5.50
N ASP A 110 7.00 3.02 -5.09
CA ASP A 110 7.90 1.87 -5.11
C ASP A 110 7.46 0.75 -4.18
N TYR A 111 6.99 1.11 -2.98
CA TYR A 111 6.38 0.15 -2.05
C TYR A 111 5.13 -0.48 -2.64
N PHE A 112 4.18 0.31 -3.13
CA PHE A 112 2.92 -0.24 -3.63
C PHE A 112 3.09 -1.01 -4.94
N ASP A 113 4.07 -0.65 -5.78
CA ASP A 113 4.41 -1.46 -6.93
C ASP A 113 4.93 -2.84 -6.51
N LEU A 114 5.84 -2.92 -5.54
CA LEU A 114 6.31 -4.18 -4.97
C LEU A 114 5.16 -4.98 -4.35
N LEU A 115 4.35 -4.35 -3.49
CA LEU A 115 3.26 -5.00 -2.75
C LEU A 115 2.25 -5.64 -3.70
N THR A 116 1.74 -4.85 -4.65
CA THR A 116 0.66 -5.29 -5.54
C THR A 116 1.14 -6.25 -6.63
N GLN A 117 2.42 -6.27 -6.97
CA GLN A 117 2.99 -7.29 -7.85
C GLN A 117 3.17 -8.64 -7.12
N ARG A 118 3.63 -8.61 -5.87
CA ARG A 118 3.94 -9.81 -5.10
C ARG A 118 2.70 -10.47 -4.52
N ASP A 119 1.79 -9.68 -3.99
CA ASP A 119 0.52 -10.17 -3.46
C ASP A 119 -0.63 -9.25 -3.91
N PRO A 120 -1.18 -9.46 -5.12
CA PRO A 120 -2.29 -8.65 -5.61
C PRO A 120 -3.57 -8.87 -4.81
N ARG A 121 -3.65 -9.88 -3.92
CA ARG A 121 -4.80 -10.13 -3.05
C ARG A 121 -4.67 -9.47 -1.67
N PHE A 122 -3.57 -8.76 -1.41
CA PHE A 122 -3.31 -8.12 -0.13
C PHE A 122 -4.19 -6.87 0.08
N MET A 123 -5.41 -7.10 0.57
CA MET A 123 -6.45 -6.08 0.68
C MET A 123 -6.03 -4.87 1.53
N GLU A 124 -5.33 -5.10 2.63
CA GLU A 124 -4.91 -4.05 3.57
C GLU A 124 -3.99 -3.01 2.90
N ALA A 125 -3.08 -3.44 2.02
CA ALA A 125 -2.18 -2.53 1.32
C ALA A 125 -2.96 -1.53 0.44
N TYR A 126 -4.00 -2.00 -0.25
CA TYR A 126 -4.77 -1.13 -1.14
C TYR A 126 -5.47 0.03 -0.44
N LEU A 127 -5.81 -0.11 0.84
CA LEU A 127 -6.49 0.93 1.61
C LEU A 127 -5.64 2.21 1.76
N PHE A 128 -4.33 2.11 1.57
CA PHE A 128 -3.40 3.22 1.71
C PHE A 128 -3.08 3.92 0.39
N ILE A 129 -3.36 3.30 -0.77
CA ILE A 129 -2.89 3.83 -2.07
C ILE A 129 -3.46 5.22 -2.37
N SER A 130 -4.74 5.46 -2.07
CA SER A 130 -5.37 6.76 -2.30
C SER A 130 -4.65 7.87 -1.52
N SER A 131 -4.43 7.68 -0.22
CA SER A 131 -3.69 8.65 0.58
C SER A 131 -2.21 8.71 0.18
N ALA A 132 -1.52 7.59 0.12
CA ALA A 132 -0.07 7.54 0.01
C ALA A 132 0.45 7.89 -1.40
N VAL A 133 -0.22 7.44 -2.45
CA VAL A 133 0.23 7.64 -3.84
C VAL A 133 -0.58 8.73 -4.52
N SER A 134 -1.91 8.63 -4.49
CA SER A 134 -2.75 9.56 -5.24
C SER A 134 -2.69 10.96 -4.65
N PHE A 135 -2.75 11.07 -3.32
CA PHE A 135 -2.76 12.34 -2.61
C PHE A 135 -1.34 12.81 -2.27
N MET A 136 -0.60 12.10 -1.41
CA MET A 136 0.70 12.58 -0.89
C MET A 136 1.79 12.71 -1.96
N GLN A 137 1.75 11.92 -3.04
CA GLN A 137 2.68 12.06 -4.17
C GLN A 137 2.05 12.81 -5.37
N ALA A 138 0.78 13.21 -5.32
CA ALA A 138 0.04 13.74 -6.47
C ALA A 138 0.12 12.83 -7.73
N LYS A 139 0.10 11.51 -7.54
CA LYS A 139 0.18 10.49 -8.61
C LYS A 139 -1.11 9.66 -8.74
N PRO A 140 -2.29 10.27 -8.91
CA PRO A 140 -3.57 9.56 -8.87
C PRO A 140 -3.77 8.54 -10.00
N GLU A 141 -3.22 8.79 -11.19
CA GLU A 141 -3.29 7.83 -12.30
C GLU A 141 -2.52 6.54 -11.98
N LEU A 142 -1.38 6.68 -11.28
CA LEU A 142 -0.62 5.54 -10.79
C LEU A 142 -1.36 4.82 -9.67
N GLY A 143 -1.97 5.55 -8.73
CA GLY A 143 -2.80 4.97 -7.68
C GLY A 143 -3.94 4.11 -8.24
N VAL A 144 -4.68 4.62 -9.23
CA VAL A 144 -5.73 3.86 -9.95
C VAL A 144 -5.15 2.63 -10.64
N LYS A 145 -3.98 2.73 -11.28
CA LYS A 145 -3.30 1.59 -11.92
C LYS A 145 -2.88 0.52 -10.91
N LEU A 146 -2.39 0.91 -9.74
CA LEU A 146 -2.02 -0.03 -8.68
C LEU A 146 -3.27 -0.71 -8.13
N MET A 147 -4.33 0.04 -7.82
CA MET A 147 -5.62 -0.50 -7.39
C MET A 147 -6.26 -1.43 -8.44
N GLN A 148 -6.02 -1.18 -9.74
CA GLN A 148 -6.50 -2.04 -10.82
C GLN A 148 -6.02 -3.50 -10.66
N ARG A 149 -4.75 -3.72 -10.25
CA ARG A 149 -4.19 -5.07 -10.02
C ARG A 149 -5.01 -5.86 -9.00
N GLY A 150 -5.47 -5.19 -7.93
CA GLY A 150 -6.33 -5.81 -6.92
C GLY A 150 -7.73 -6.09 -7.46
N THR A 151 -8.32 -5.13 -8.18
CA THR A 151 -9.68 -5.29 -8.72
C THR A 151 -9.81 -6.40 -9.78
N GLU A 152 -8.70 -6.85 -10.36
CA GLU A 152 -8.66 -7.96 -11.31
C GLU A 152 -8.69 -9.34 -10.65
N VAL A 153 -8.26 -9.44 -9.39
CA VAL A 153 -8.08 -10.74 -8.70
C VAL A 153 -8.90 -10.89 -7.43
N LEU A 154 -9.40 -9.80 -6.86
CA LEU A 154 -10.23 -9.80 -5.66
C LEU A 154 -11.70 -9.91 -6.02
N SER A 155 -12.46 -10.55 -5.13
CA SER A 155 -13.91 -10.66 -5.18
C SER A 155 -14.47 -10.77 -3.76
N PRO A 156 -15.78 -10.59 -3.54
CA PRO A 156 -16.40 -10.75 -2.23
C PRO A 156 -16.15 -12.13 -1.60
N GLU A 157 -16.02 -13.17 -2.41
CA GLU A 157 -15.73 -14.54 -1.96
C GLU A 157 -14.28 -14.71 -1.48
N ILE A 158 -13.34 -13.95 -2.05
CA ILE A 158 -11.93 -13.96 -1.65
C ILE A 158 -11.74 -13.08 -0.40
N ASN A 159 -12.35 -11.90 -0.39
CA ASN A 159 -12.31 -11.00 0.75
C ASN A 159 -13.62 -10.18 0.82
N PRO A 160 -14.43 -10.32 1.88
CA PRO A 160 -15.69 -9.57 2.01
C PRO A 160 -15.53 -8.05 2.02
N ARG A 161 -14.32 -7.53 2.27
CA ARG A 161 -13.99 -6.10 2.26
C ARG A 161 -13.51 -5.58 0.90
N SER A 162 -13.50 -6.40 -0.15
CA SER A 162 -13.07 -5.99 -1.50
C SER A 162 -13.89 -4.85 -2.10
N TYR A 163 -15.11 -4.60 -1.61
CA TYR A 163 -15.88 -3.41 -1.98
C TYR A 163 -15.13 -2.09 -1.65
N LEU A 164 -14.28 -2.08 -0.60
CA LEU A 164 -13.50 -0.90 -0.23
C LEU A 164 -12.49 -0.52 -1.31
N LEU A 165 -11.85 -1.50 -1.95
CA LEU A 165 -10.91 -1.24 -3.05
C LEU A 165 -11.59 -0.48 -4.19
N TRP A 166 -12.76 -0.96 -4.63
CA TRP A 166 -13.57 -0.27 -5.63
C TRP A 166 -14.00 1.12 -5.17
N ARG A 167 -14.35 1.25 -3.90
CA ARG A 167 -14.74 2.53 -3.31
C ARG A 167 -13.60 3.55 -3.24
N TYR A 168 -12.36 3.15 -2.96
CA TYR A 168 -11.20 4.07 -3.00
C TYR A 168 -10.79 4.40 -4.43
N LYS A 169 -10.76 3.40 -5.31
CA LYS A 169 -10.48 3.61 -6.74
C LYS A 169 -11.46 4.58 -7.39
N GLY A 170 -12.75 4.44 -7.07
CA GLY A 170 -13.81 5.34 -7.55
C GLY A 170 -13.65 6.77 -7.05
N ILE A 171 -13.16 6.99 -5.82
CA ILE A 171 -12.81 8.34 -5.33
C ILE A 171 -11.69 8.93 -6.18
N ASP A 172 -10.58 8.21 -6.37
CA ASP A 172 -9.42 8.77 -7.06
C ASP A 172 -9.75 9.08 -8.51
N GLN A 173 -10.51 8.19 -9.15
CA GLN A 173 -11.04 8.39 -10.50
C GLN A 173 -11.87 9.68 -10.58
N LEU A 174 -12.76 9.91 -9.61
CA LEU A 174 -13.63 11.09 -9.60
C LEU A 174 -12.89 12.39 -9.26
N LEU A 175 -12.14 12.39 -8.15
CA LEU A 175 -11.63 13.61 -7.52
C LEU A 175 -10.29 14.07 -8.12
N LEU A 176 -9.45 13.15 -8.58
CA LEU A 176 -8.08 13.47 -8.96
C LEU A 176 -7.80 13.18 -10.43
N VAL A 177 -8.32 12.08 -10.99
CA VAL A 177 -8.06 11.67 -12.39
C VAL A 177 -9.05 12.26 -13.41
N ASN A 178 -10.27 12.59 -12.99
CA ASN A 178 -11.39 12.94 -13.88
C ASN A 178 -11.92 11.80 -14.78
N ASP A 179 -11.79 10.56 -14.33
CA ASP A 179 -12.33 9.39 -15.01
C ASP A 179 -13.78 9.13 -14.54
N ILE A 180 -14.72 9.94 -15.04
CA ILE A 180 -16.15 9.81 -14.68
C ILE A 180 -16.72 8.42 -15.00
N PRO A 181 -16.52 7.84 -16.20
CA PRO A 181 -17.04 6.51 -16.50
C PRO A 181 -16.46 5.43 -15.58
N GLY A 182 -15.16 5.51 -15.28
CA GLY A 182 -14.51 4.60 -14.35
C GLY A 182 -15.01 4.78 -12.92
N ALA A 183 -15.23 6.02 -12.47
CA ALA A 183 -15.79 6.31 -11.16
C ALA A 183 -17.21 5.74 -11.01
N ILE A 184 -18.08 5.91 -12.02
CA ILE A 184 -19.42 5.31 -12.06
C ILE A 184 -19.32 3.79 -11.88
N LYS A 185 -18.52 3.12 -12.72
CA LYS A 185 -18.34 1.67 -12.66
C LYS A 185 -17.83 1.22 -11.29
N SER A 186 -16.84 1.91 -10.74
CA SER A 186 -16.27 1.59 -9.43
C SER A 186 -17.29 1.71 -8.30
N HIS A 187 -18.14 2.75 -8.32
CA HIS A 187 -19.20 2.94 -7.34
C HIS A 187 -20.33 1.91 -7.49
N GLU A 188 -20.71 1.53 -8.71
CA GLU A 188 -21.68 0.45 -8.95
C GLU A 188 -21.21 -0.88 -8.39
N ILE A 189 -19.94 -1.24 -8.65
CA ILE A 189 -19.36 -2.49 -8.13
C ILE A 189 -19.25 -2.43 -6.60
N ALA A 190 -18.82 -1.31 -6.03
CA ALA A 190 -18.78 -1.15 -4.58
C ALA A 190 -20.18 -1.26 -3.94
N ALA A 191 -21.22 -0.70 -4.58
CA ALA A 191 -22.61 -0.79 -4.13
C ALA A 191 -23.13 -2.24 -4.13
N GLU A 192 -22.72 -3.04 -5.11
CA GLU A 192 -23.09 -4.44 -5.18
C GLU A 192 -22.31 -5.27 -4.16
N TRP A 193 -20.99 -5.10 -4.10
CA TRP A 193 -20.10 -5.95 -3.31
C TRP A 193 -20.19 -5.71 -1.80
N VAL A 194 -20.76 -4.59 -1.36
CA VAL A 194 -20.98 -4.31 0.06
C VAL A 194 -22.23 -5.01 0.63
N LYS A 195 -23.13 -5.51 -0.22
CA LYS A 195 -24.33 -6.23 0.22
C LYS A 195 -23.97 -7.51 0.97
N GLY A 196 -24.70 -7.83 2.03
CA GLY A 196 -24.42 -9.00 2.87
C GLY A 196 -23.20 -8.85 3.78
N THR A 197 -22.56 -7.67 3.81
CA THR A 197 -21.50 -7.35 4.77
C THR A 197 -22.06 -6.55 5.95
N PRO A 198 -21.32 -6.41 7.07
CA PRO A 198 -21.72 -5.50 8.16
C PRO A 198 -21.91 -4.03 7.73
N ASP A 199 -21.40 -3.67 6.56
CA ASP A 199 -21.37 -2.33 5.99
C ASP A 199 -22.43 -2.10 4.90
N GLU A 200 -23.38 -3.04 4.71
CA GLU A 200 -24.41 -3.00 3.67
C GLU A 200 -25.22 -1.68 3.63
N LYS A 201 -25.32 -0.98 4.77
CA LYS A 201 -25.91 0.36 4.85
C LYS A 201 -25.32 1.37 3.85
N PHE A 202 -24.09 1.15 3.37
CA PHE A 202 -23.44 1.99 2.37
C PHE A 202 -23.77 1.61 0.91
N ALA A 203 -24.47 0.51 0.65
CA ALA A 203 -24.87 0.14 -0.72
C ALA A 203 -25.65 1.27 -1.41
N SER A 204 -26.58 1.89 -0.67
CA SER A 204 -27.40 2.98 -1.20
C SER A 204 -26.57 4.23 -1.52
N ILE A 205 -25.61 4.62 -0.67
CA ILE A 205 -24.80 5.82 -0.93
C ILE A 205 -23.91 5.62 -2.16
N TYR A 206 -23.31 4.43 -2.33
CA TYR A 206 -22.48 4.14 -3.49
C TYR A 206 -23.28 4.12 -4.79
N ALA A 207 -24.47 3.49 -4.79
CA ALA A 207 -25.36 3.48 -5.95
C ALA A 207 -25.83 4.89 -6.32
N GLN A 208 -26.23 5.69 -5.32
CA GLN A 208 -26.66 7.08 -5.54
C GLN A 208 -25.55 7.95 -6.11
N THR A 209 -24.29 7.77 -5.68
CA THR A 209 -23.16 8.47 -6.30
C THR A 209 -23.01 8.11 -7.77
N ALA A 210 -23.12 6.83 -8.14
CA ALA A 210 -23.05 6.40 -9.54
C ALA A 210 -24.19 7.01 -10.37
N GLU A 211 -25.42 6.99 -9.88
CA GLU A 211 -26.58 7.59 -10.56
C GLU A 211 -26.45 9.12 -10.70
N PHE A 212 -25.98 9.79 -9.65
CA PHE A 212 -25.71 11.22 -9.70
C PHE A 212 -24.72 11.54 -10.81
N LEU A 213 -23.58 10.84 -10.88
CA LEU A 213 -22.55 11.07 -11.89
C LEU A 213 -23.02 10.79 -13.33
N LYS A 214 -23.98 9.88 -13.54
CA LYS A 214 -24.61 9.66 -14.85
C LYS A 214 -25.42 10.88 -15.30
N SER A 215 -26.08 11.56 -14.37
CA SER A 215 -26.95 12.70 -14.64
C SER A 215 -26.24 14.06 -14.60
N ASN A 216 -25.19 14.16 -13.78
CA ASN A 216 -24.40 15.36 -13.57
C ASN A 216 -22.91 15.00 -13.54
N PRO A 217 -22.26 14.92 -14.71
CA PRO A 217 -20.86 14.53 -14.81
C PRO A 217 -19.89 15.67 -14.46
N ASP A 218 -20.38 16.90 -14.27
CA ASP A 218 -19.52 18.03 -13.90
C ASP A 218 -19.11 17.89 -12.42
N ASN A 219 -17.82 17.70 -12.22
CA ASN A 219 -17.17 17.52 -10.93
C ASN A 219 -16.13 18.61 -10.66
N THR A 220 -16.19 19.74 -11.38
CA THR A 220 -15.16 20.79 -11.31
C THR A 220 -14.95 21.29 -9.88
N ASP A 221 -16.03 21.55 -9.13
CA ASP A 221 -15.94 22.05 -7.75
C ASP A 221 -15.29 21.04 -6.80
N VAL A 222 -15.68 19.76 -6.87
CA VAL A 222 -15.12 18.73 -5.98
C VAL A 222 -13.67 18.39 -6.34
N ARG A 223 -13.31 18.44 -7.62
CA ARG A 223 -11.91 18.31 -8.06
C ARG A 223 -11.08 19.50 -7.64
N PHE A 224 -11.62 20.71 -7.72
CA PHE A 224 -10.95 21.92 -7.26
C PHE A 224 -10.65 21.82 -5.76
N TRP A 225 -11.62 21.38 -4.96
CA TRP A 225 -11.39 21.12 -3.55
C TRP A 225 -10.31 20.06 -3.34
N ALA A 226 -10.40 18.90 -4.00
CA ALA A 226 -9.43 17.83 -3.83
C ALA A 226 -7.98 18.24 -4.19
N TRP A 227 -7.78 18.92 -5.32
CA TRP A 227 -6.45 19.40 -5.72
C TRP A 227 -5.96 20.58 -4.86
N SER A 228 -6.87 21.36 -4.29
CA SER A 228 -6.52 22.39 -3.30
C SER A 228 -5.95 21.74 -2.04
N GLU A 229 -6.62 20.71 -1.52
CA GLU A 229 -6.13 19.95 -0.36
C GLU A 229 -4.72 19.39 -0.63
N VAL A 230 -4.48 18.76 -1.79
CA VAL A 230 -3.13 18.27 -2.17
C VAL A 230 -2.08 19.39 -2.19
N TYR A 231 -2.44 20.57 -2.71
CA TYR A 231 -1.51 21.71 -2.79
C TYR A 231 -1.15 22.26 -1.42
N TYR A 232 -2.13 22.38 -0.52
CA TYR A 232 -1.95 23.01 0.79
C TYR A 232 -1.41 22.07 1.86
N SER A 233 -1.59 20.76 1.71
CA SER A 233 -1.15 19.76 2.69
C SER A 233 0.32 19.34 2.57
N THR A 234 1.02 19.76 1.51
CA THR A 234 2.37 19.28 1.20
C THR A 234 3.42 20.38 1.27
N VAL A 235 4.65 20.02 1.61
CA VAL A 235 5.84 20.88 1.50
C VAL A 235 6.69 20.53 0.26
N ASP A 236 6.40 19.41 -0.39
CA ASP A 236 7.11 18.93 -1.57
C ASP A 236 6.80 19.81 -2.79
N LYS A 237 7.86 20.38 -3.37
CA LYS A 237 7.76 21.31 -4.51
C LYS A 237 7.21 20.65 -5.77
N ASN A 238 7.52 19.37 -6.00
CA ASN A 238 7.04 18.63 -7.17
C ASN A 238 5.54 18.34 -7.04
N VAL A 239 5.11 17.93 -5.84
CA VAL A 239 3.70 17.70 -5.52
C VAL A 239 2.91 19.00 -5.64
N LYS A 240 3.43 20.12 -5.08
CA LYS A 240 2.81 21.45 -5.26
C LYS A 240 2.70 21.87 -6.71
N ALA A 241 3.77 21.72 -7.49
CA ALA A 241 3.77 22.09 -8.90
C ALA A 241 2.74 21.28 -9.71
N ARG A 242 2.63 19.98 -9.42
CA ARG A 242 1.60 19.13 -10.04
C ARG A 242 0.20 19.58 -9.65
N ALA A 243 -0.08 19.80 -8.36
CA ALA A 243 -1.38 20.23 -7.89
C ALA A 243 -1.79 21.61 -8.44
N GLU A 244 -0.85 22.56 -8.49
CA GLU A 244 -1.06 23.87 -9.14
C GLU A 244 -1.46 23.70 -10.60
N ALA A 245 -0.75 22.86 -11.36
CA ALA A 245 -1.08 22.61 -12.76
C ALA A 245 -2.51 22.05 -12.93
N GLU A 246 -2.96 21.16 -12.04
CA GLU A 246 -4.32 20.63 -12.07
C GLU A 246 -5.37 21.66 -11.68
N LEU A 247 -5.11 22.49 -10.67
CA LEU A 247 -6.00 23.62 -10.31
C LEU A 247 -6.17 24.60 -11.47
N LEU A 248 -5.09 24.95 -12.16
CA LEU A 248 -5.14 25.84 -13.32
C LEU A 248 -5.91 25.21 -14.50
N LYS A 249 -5.79 23.90 -14.72
CA LYS A 249 -6.58 23.17 -15.74
C LYS A 249 -8.08 23.18 -15.45
N LEU A 250 -8.47 23.27 -14.18
CA LEU A 250 -9.87 23.44 -13.75
C LEU A 250 -10.39 24.88 -13.95
N GLY A 251 -9.54 25.79 -14.46
CA GLY A 251 -9.89 27.19 -14.68
C GLY A 251 -9.69 28.07 -13.44
N ALA A 252 -9.05 27.54 -12.38
CA ALA A 252 -8.73 28.36 -11.21
C ALA A 252 -7.72 29.45 -11.56
N ASN A 253 -7.87 30.61 -10.93
CA ASN A 253 -6.90 31.69 -11.02
C ASN A 253 -6.01 31.66 -9.79
N LYS A 254 -4.68 31.67 -10.01
CA LYS A 254 -3.69 31.87 -8.97
C LYS A 254 -3.69 33.33 -8.53
N ARG A 255 -3.79 33.56 -7.23
CA ARG A 255 -3.80 34.87 -6.59
C ARG A 255 -2.81 34.88 -5.43
N VAL A 256 -2.45 36.08 -4.99
CA VAL A 256 -1.57 36.31 -3.85
C VAL A 256 -2.31 37.27 -2.92
N ASP A 257 -2.37 36.94 -1.63
CA ASP A 257 -2.96 37.82 -0.62
C ASP A 257 -1.96 38.91 -0.16
N GLU A 258 -2.38 39.76 0.77
CA GLU A 258 -1.56 40.87 1.28
C GLU A 258 -0.32 40.38 2.05
N ASP A 259 -0.37 39.15 2.60
CA ASP A 259 0.71 38.50 3.35
C ASP A 259 1.68 37.73 2.43
N GLY A 260 1.40 37.68 1.13
CA GLY A 260 2.23 36.98 0.14
C GLY A 260 1.88 35.49 -0.03
N ASN A 261 0.80 35.00 0.59
CA ASN A 261 0.36 33.61 0.44
C ASN A 261 -0.35 33.41 -0.89
N ILE A 262 -0.06 32.28 -1.53
CA ILE A 262 -0.69 31.88 -2.78
C ILE A 262 -2.04 31.24 -2.47
N TYR A 263 -3.09 31.68 -3.17
CA TYR A 263 -4.36 30.99 -3.17
C TYR A 263 -4.99 30.85 -4.56
N PHE A 264 -5.89 29.88 -4.68
CA PHE A 264 -6.59 29.58 -5.93
C PHE A 264 -8.08 29.88 -5.77
N ALA A 265 -8.70 30.39 -6.83
CA ALA A 265 -10.14 30.61 -6.86
C ALA A 265 -10.70 30.28 -8.25
N LEU A 266 -11.75 29.46 -8.29
CA LEU A 266 -12.54 29.30 -9.50
C LEU A 266 -13.20 30.65 -9.89
N PRO A 267 -13.41 30.90 -11.19
CA PRO A 267 -14.19 32.05 -11.63
C PRO A 267 -15.60 31.95 -11.02
N VAL A 268 -16.18 33.08 -10.62
CA VAL A 268 -17.57 33.08 -10.16
C VAL A 268 -18.44 32.62 -11.33
N SER A 269 -19.02 31.43 -11.23
CA SER A 269 -19.98 30.95 -12.20
C SER A 269 -21.24 31.81 -12.07
N ASN A 270 -21.61 32.52 -13.12
CA ASN A 270 -22.83 33.35 -13.14
C ASN A 270 -24.14 32.52 -13.12
N ASN A 271 -24.07 31.21 -12.89
CA ASN A 271 -25.24 30.34 -12.85
C ASN A 271 -25.75 30.13 -11.42
N LYS A 272 -26.28 31.21 -10.83
CA LYS A 272 -27.32 31.07 -9.81
C LYS A 272 -28.64 30.74 -10.53
N GLN A 273 -28.90 29.46 -10.72
CA GLN A 273 -30.24 28.84 -10.81
C GLN A 273 -30.08 27.40 -11.34
N ARG A 274 -29.87 26.44 -10.45
CA ARG A 274 -30.38 25.06 -10.57
C ARG A 274 -30.71 24.53 -9.18
#